data_AF-A0A5B0RJD4-F1
#
_entry.id   AF-A0A5B0RJD4-F1
#
_cell.length_a   1.000
_cell.length_b   1.000
_cell.length_c   1.000
_cell.angle_alpha   90.00
_cell.angle_beta   90.00
_cell.angle_gamma   90.00
#
_symmetry.space_group_name_H-M   'P 1'
#
loop_
_entity.id
_entity.type
_entity.pdbx_description
1 polymer ?
#
loop_
_entity_poly.entity_id
_entity_poly.type
_entity_poly.pdbx_seq_one_letter_code
_entity_poly.pdbx_strand_id
1 'polypeptide(L)'
;MIKKLKIYQDEALECETLIMATLLHPSFRLGLFTHCWPEKADVAKKLLEKEFVKCVEALKKKKEDDIQIVEKKTPPVEEDDIFEMFSKPAKSTEENKELEVYINSMDRLPAISTKCPKELLLWGKDHASTYPVLASLAKDYLASSPSSCAVC
;
A
#
# COMPACT_ATOMS: atom_id res chain seq x y z
N MET A 1 13.84 -8.95 29.57
CA MET A 1 13.22 -9.13 28.24
C MET A 1 12.34 -7.94 27.86
N ILE A 2 11.42 -7.50 28.73
CA ILE A 2 10.48 -6.39 28.47
C ILE A 2 11.17 -5.08 28.04
N LYS A 3 12.29 -4.70 28.66
CA LYS A 3 13.03 -3.47 28.29
C LYS A 3 13.51 -3.47 26.82
N LYS A 4 14.00 -4.61 26.33
CA LYS A 4 14.43 -4.74 24.92
C LYS A 4 13.25 -4.70 23.96
N LEU A 5 12.12 -5.29 24.34
CA LEU A 5 10.90 -5.24 23.53
C LEU A 5 10.36 -3.82 23.37
N LYS A 6 10.44 -3.00 24.42
CA LYS A 6 10.08 -1.58 24.33
C LYS A 6 10.98 -0.82 23.36
N ILE A 7 12.29 -1.03 23.44
CA ILE A 7 13.25 -0.42 22.50
C ILE A 7 12.91 -0.77 21.05
N TYR A 8 12.71 -2.06 20.75
CA TYR A 8 12.35 -2.46 19.38
C TYR A 8 11.00 -1.92 18.92
N GLN A 9 10.04 -1.80 19.84
CA GLN A 9 8.75 -1.18 19.54
C GLN A 9 8.93 0.31 19.21
N ASP A 10 9.70 1.04 20.01
CA ASP A 10 9.96 2.47 19.78
C ASP A 10 10.69 2.68 18.45
N GLU A 11 11.73 1.88 18.17
CA GLU A 11 12.45 1.88 16.88
C GLU A 11 11.52 1.56 15.69
N ALA A 12 10.61 0.58 15.85
CA ALA A 12 9.66 0.23 14.81
C ALA A 12 8.64 1.36 14.54
N LEU A 13 8.25 2.11 15.58
CA LEU A 13 7.36 3.27 15.50
C LEU A 13 8.05 4.53 14.97
N GLU A 14 9.37 4.50 14.79
CA GLU A 14 10.15 5.54 14.11
C GLU A 14 10.52 5.15 12.67
N CYS A 15 10.43 3.87 12.31
CA CYS A 15 10.74 3.39 10.98
C CYS A 15 9.58 3.65 10.00
N GLU A 16 9.77 4.63 9.10
CA GLU A 16 8.77 5.00 8.08
C GLU A 16 8.27 3.82 7.25
N THR A 17 9.16 2.91 6.86
CA THR A 17 8.82 1.70 6.08
C THR A 17 7.86 0.79 6.84
N LEU A 18 8.13 0.56 8.13
CA LEU A 18 7.25 -0.27 8.96
C LEU A 18 5.92 0.44 9.20
N ILE A 19 5.93 1.76 9.45
CA ILE A 19 4.71 2.55 9.58
C ILE A 19 3.86 2.44 8.29
N MET A 20 4.47 2.59 7.11
CA MET A 20 3.80 2.43 5.82
C MET A 20 3.25 1.03 5.58
N ALA A 21 4.04 -0.02 5.83
CA ALA A 21 3.57 -1.39 5.72
C ALA A 21 2.36 -1.65 6.62
N THR A 22 2.38 -1.10 7.84
CA THR A 22 1.27 -1.28 8.79
C THR A 22 0.04 -0.48 8.38
N LEU A 23 0.20 0.73 7.85
CA LEU A 23 -0.89 1.58 7.37
C LEU A 23 -1.53 1.05 6.08
N LEU A 24 -0.75 0.43 5.20
CA LEU A 24 -1.24 -0.17 3.96
C LEU A 24 -1.89 -1.53 4.20
N HIS A 25 -1.65 -2.14 5.37
CA HIS A 25 -2.23 -3.43 5.72
C HIS A 25 -3.75 -3.31 5.95
N PRO A 26 -4.58 -4.02 5.16
CA PRO A 26 -6.04 -3.92 5.18
C PRO A 26 -6.71 -4.09 6.55
N SER A 27 -6.13 -4.92 7.43
CA SER A 27 -6.68 -5.20 8.77
C SER A 27 -6.30 -4.18 9.84
N PHE A 28 -5.22 -3.41 9.64
CA PHE A 28 -4.69 -2.50 10.65
C PHE A 28 -5.05 -1.06 10.30
N ARG A 29 -4.56 -0.60 9.14
CA ARG A 29 -4.70 0.77 8.65
C ARG A 29 -4.34 1.79 9.74
N LEU A 30 -4.90 3.00 9.65
CA LEU A 30 -4.74 4.04 10.67
C LEU A 30 -5.41 3.65 12.00
N GLY A 31 -6.38 2.73 11.99
CA GLY A 31 -7.11 2.27 13.17
C GLY A 31 -6.22 1.66 14.25
N LEU A 32 -5.14 0.97 13.85
CA LEU A 32 -4.18 0.43 14.80
C LEU A 32 -3.42 1.53 15.55
N PHE A 33 -2.98 2.58 14.83
CA PHE A 33 -2.28 3.70 15.43
C PHE A 33 -3.19 4.53 16.32
N THR A 34 -4.42 4.80 15.90
CA THR A 34 -5.36 5.58 16.72
C THR A 34 -5.71 4.87 18.03
N HIS A 35 -5.77 3.53 18.03
CA HIS A 35 -6.08 2.75 19.22
C HIS A 35 -4.85 2.51 20.12
N CYS A 36 -3.70 2.16 19.54
CA CYS A 36 -2.53 1.72 20.30
C CYS A 36 -1.49 2.83 20.54
N TRP A 37 -1.38 3.81 19.64
CA TRP A 37 -0.38 4.89 19.68
C TRP A 37 -0.95 6.21 19.17
N PRO A 38 -1.93 6.81 19.87
CA PRO A 38 -2.63 8.01 19.41
C PRO A 38 -1.68 9.18 19.14
N GLU A 39 -0.61 9.31 19.92
CA GLU A 39 0.44 10.34 19.75
C GLU A 39 1.17 10.24 18.41
N LYS A 40 1.24 9.04 17.82
CA LYS A 40 1.91 8.77 16.54
C LYS A 40 0.93 8.70 15.37
N ALA A 41 -0.38 8.68 15.62
CA ALA A 41 -1.40 8.54 14.58
C ALA A 41 -1.36 9.71 13.58
N ASP A 42 -1.21 10.95 14.06
CA ASP A 42 -1.12 12.13 13.19
C ASP A 42 0.14 12.11 12.33
N VAL A 43 1.26 11.63 12.89
CA VAL A 43 2.53 11.49 12.15
C VAL A 43 2.39 10.43 11.05
N ALA A 44 1.80 9.29 11.40
CA ALA A 44 1.55 8.20 10.47
C ALA A 44 0.60 8.63 9.34
N LYS A 45 -0.47 9.39 9.65
CA LYS A 45 -1.40 9.95 8.66
C LYS A 45 -0.69 10.91 7.70
N LYS A 46 0.11 11.86 8.21
CA LYS A 46 0.88 12.80 7.37
C LYS A 46 1.88 12.08 6.47
N LEU A 47 2.50 11.01 6.97
CA LEU A 47 3.40 10.18 6.18
C LEU A 47 2.67 9.51 5.01
N LEU A 48 1.47 8.97 5.27
CA LEU A 48 0.63 8.36 4.23
C LEU A 48 0.22 9.36 3.15
N GLU A 49 -0.24 10.55 3.55
CA GLU A 49 -0.61 11.62 2.63
C GLU A 49 0.58 12.04 1.75
N LYS A 50 1.76 12.20 2.35
CA LYS A 50 2.99 12.56 1.64
C LYS A 50 3.38 11.51 0.60
N GLU A 51 3.44 10.24 0.98
CA GLU A 51 3.81 9.17 0.05
C GLU A 51 2.73 8.95 -1.02
N PHE A 52 1.46 9.15 -0.69
CA PHE A 52 0.36 9.11 -1.65
C PHE A 52 0.53 10.17 -2.74
N VAL A 53 0.75 11.44 -2.37
CA VAL A 53 0.95 12.54 -3.34
C VAL A 53 2.15 12.26 -4.24
N LYS A 54 3.27 11.80 -3.67
CA LYS A 54 4.46 11.41 -4.42
C LYS A 54 4.19 10.28 -5.41
N CYS A 55 3.41 9.28 -5.02
CA CYS A 55 3.03 8.17 -5.90
C CYS A 55 2.12 8.65 -7.04
N VAL A 56 1.15 9.52 -6.75
CA VAL A 56 0.30 10.17 -7.76
C VAL A 56 1.13 10.94 -8.78
N GLU A 57 2.10 11.75 -8.34
CA GLU A 57 2.99 12.49 -9.23
C GLU A 57 3.84 11.55 -10.10
N ALA A 58 4.36 10.46 -9.54
CA ALA A 58 5.13 9.46 -10.27
C ALA A 58 4.28 8.74 -11.33
N LEU A 59 3.02 8.42 -11.02
CA LEU A 59 2.09 7.80 -11.97
C LEU A 59 1.68 8.76 -13.10
N LYS A 60 1.56 10.07 -12.82
CA LYS A 60 1.31 11.09 -13.85
C LYS A 60 2.47 11.20 -14.83
N LYS A 61 3.71 11.26 -14.32
CA LYS A 61 4.93 11.27 -15.15
C LYS A 61 5.04 10.02 -16.02
N LYS A 62 4.79 8.83 -15.46
CA LYS A 62 4.80 7.58 -16.23
C LYS A 62 3.78 7.57 -17.38
N LYS A 63 2.59 8.15 -17.19
CA LYS A 63 1.59 8.26 -18.27
C LYS A 63 2.07 9.19 -19.40
N GLU A 64 2.75 10.28 -19.08
CA GLU A 64 3.33 11.20 -20.07
C GLU A 64 4.48 10.55 -20.84
N ASP A 65 5.30 9.74 -20.16
CA ASP A 65 6.39 8.97 -20.76
C ASP A 65 5.87 7.78 -21.60
N ASP A 66 4.83 7.06 -21.15
CA ASP A 66 4.21 5.96 -21.90
C ASP A 66 3.52 6.45 -23.18
N ILE A 67 2.94 7.65 -23.18
CA ILE A 67 2.40 8.26 -24.42
C ILE A 67 3.52 8.44 -25.47
N GLN A 68 4.76 8.66 -25.05
CA GLN A 68 5.92 8.73 -25.95
C GLN A 68 6.47 7.34 -26.33
N ILE A 69 6.30 6.32 -25.48
CA ILE A 69 6.78 4.95 -25.72
C ILE A 69 5.80 4.13 -26.58
N VAL A 70 4.50 4.44 -26.57
CA VAL A 70 3.46 3.74 -27.37
C VAL A 70 3.70 3.85 -28.89
N GLU A 71 4.51 4.79 -29.39
CA GLU A 71 4.94 4.80 -30.79
C GLU A 71 5.92 3.65 -31.15
N LYS A 72 6.51 2.95 -30.16
CA LYS A 72 7.50 1.90 -30.40
C LYS A 72 7.13 0.57 -29.73
N LYS A 73 6.21 -0.13 -30.40
CA LYS A 73 5.83 -1.57 -30.30
C LYS A 73 6.55 -2.40 -29.22
N THR A 74 5.78 -2.93 -28.28
CA THR A 74 6.17 -4.07 -27.43
C THR A 74 5.51 -5.39 -27.88
N PRO A 75 6.21 -6.54 -27.80
CA PRO A 75 5.71 -7.86 -28.17
C PRO A 75 4.77 -8.45 -27.10
N PRO A 76 3.97 -9.49 -27.42
CA PRO A 76 2.95 -10.04 -26.52
C PRO A 76 3.61 -10.70 -25.30
N VAL A 77 3.17 -10.32 -24.10
CA VAL A 77 3.61 -10.86 -22.80
C VAL A 77 2.54 -11.82 -22.29
N GLU A 78 2.98 -12.95 -21.73
CA GLU A 78 2.17 -14.09 -21.29
C GLU A 78 1.19 -13.75 -20.15
N GLU A 79 -0.04 -14.25 -20.25
CA GLU A 79 -1.24 -13.84 -19.50
C GLU A 79 -1.31 -14.28 -18.02
N ASP A 80 -0.26 -14.91 -17.48
CA ASP A 80 -0.29 -15.57 -16.16
C ASP A 80 0.41 -14.81 -15.03
N ASP A 81 0.94 -13.59 -15.28
CA ASP A 81 1.55 -12.81 -14.21
C ASP A 81 0.49 -12.17 -13.32
N ILE A 82 0.27 -12.75 -12.13
CA ILE A 82 -0.65 -12.27 -11.08
C ILE A 82 -0.39 -10.79 -10.77
N PHE A 83 0.83 -10.29 -10.98
CA PHE A 83 1.21 -8.89 -10.77
C PHE A 83 0.77 -7.93 -11.87
N GLU A 84 0.40 -8.42 -13.07
CA GLU A 84 -0.08 -7.60 -14.19
C GLU A 84 -1.42 -6.91 -13.88
N MET A 85 -2.23 -7.52 -13.00
CA MET A 85 -3.51 -6.96 -12.57
C MET A 85 -3.34 -5.62 -11.81
N PHE A 86 -2.19 -5.42 -11.16
CA PHE A 86 -1.83 -4.16 -10.48
C PHE A 86 -1.22 -3.11 -11.42
N SER A 87 -0.91 -3.49 -12.67
CA SER A 87 -0.32 -2.63 -13.69
C SER A 87 -1.35 -2.02 -14.64
N LYS A 88 -2.63 -2.45 -14.57
CA LYS A 88 -3.69 -1.90 -15.42
C LYS A 88 -3.92 -0.41 -15.12
N PRO A 89 -4.03 0.44 -16.16
CA PRO A 89 -4.20 1.88 -15.96
C PRO A 89 -5.48 2.16 -15.19
N ALA A 90 -5.34 2.94 -14.12
CA ALA A 90 -6.41 3.30 -13.20
C ALA A 90 -7.64 3.86 -13.95
N LYS A 91 -8.82 3.27 -13.70
CA LYS A 91 -10.08 3.98 -13.92
C LYS A 91 -10.13 5.12 -12.92
N SER A 92 -10.24 6.34 -13.43
CA SER A 92 -10.19 7.59 -12.68
C SER A 92 -11.36 7.72 -11.69
N THR A 93 -11.20 7.17 -10.50
CA THR A 93 -11.84 7.72 -9.30
C THR A 93 -10.98 8.91 -8.88
N GLU A 94 -11.59 10.06 -8.58
CA GLU A 94 -10.85 11.26 -8.16
C GLU A 94 -9.85 10.91 -7.04
N GLU A 95 -8.57 11.15 -7.28
CA GLU A 95 -7.44 10.67 -6.46
C GLU A 95 -7.56 11.07 -4.97
N ASN A 96 -8.13 12.25 -4.69
CA ASN A 96 -8.37 12.71 -3.31
C ASN A 96 -9.54 11.98 -2.62
N LYS A 97 -10.53 11.51 -3.39
CA LYS A 97 -11.64 10.71 -2.85
C LYS A 97 -11.15 9.32 -2.41
N GLU A 98 -10.16 8.76 -3.10
CA GLU A 98 -9.58 7.45 -2.76
C GLU A 98 -8.98 7.42 -1.35
N LEU A 99 -8.08 8.37 -1.05
CA LEU A 99 -7.38 8.42 0.24
C LEU A 99 -8.35 8.67 1.41
N GLU A 100 -9.31 9.58 1.22
CA GLU A 100 -10.33 9.87 2.24
C GLU A 100 -11.23 8.67 2.52
N VAL A 101 -11.64 7.90 1.50
CA VAL A 101 -12.44 6.69 1.69
C VAL A 101 -11.64 5.61 2.43
N TYR A 102 -10.34 5.48 2.10
CA TYR A 102 -9.45 4.52 2.75
C TYR A 102 -9.22 4.84 4.23
N ILE A 103 -8.94 6.11 4.56
CA ILE A 103 -8.75 6.58 5.93
C ILE A 103 -10.05 6.45 6.73
N ASN A 104 -11.17 6.92 6.17
CA ASN A 104 -12.47 6.88 6.85
C ASN A 104 -13.05 5.46 6.98
N SER A 105 -12.38 4.45 6.43
CA SER A 105 -12.64 3.04 6.72
C SER A 105 -14.10 2.63 6.50
N MET A 106 -14.72 3.17 5.45
CA MET A 106 -16.10 2.83 5.05
C MET A 106 -16.18 1.40 4.52
N ASP A 107 -15.09 0.92 3.88
CA ASP A 107 -14.91 -0.47 3.44
C ASP A 107 -14.13 -1.27 4.49
N ARG A 108 -14.66 -1.29 5.72
CA ARG A 108 -14.15 -2.22 6.74
C ARG A 108 -14.53 -3.63 6.30
N LEU A 109 -13.52 -4.41 5.95
CA LEU A 109 -13.65 -5.85 5.95
C LEU A 109 -14.18 -6.28 7.32
N PRO A 110 -15.26 -7.08 7.39
CA PRO A 110 -15.65 -7.72 8.63
C PRO A 110 -14.46 -8.58 9.05
N ALA A 111 -13.77 -8.14 10.11
CA ALA A 111 -12.64 -8.76 10.76
C ALA A 111 -12.05 -9.94 9.96
N ILE A 112 -11.15 -9.66 8.99
CA ILE A 112 -10.35 -10.73 8.37
C ILE A 112 -9.86 -11.58 9.53
N SER A 113 -10.17 -12.87 9.50
CA SER A 113 -9.53 -13.77 10.42
C SER A 113 -8.05 -13.68 10.08
N THR A 114 -7.24 -13.09 10.95
CA THR A 114 -5.77 -13.01 10.78
C THR A 114 -5.12 -14.39 10.58
N LYS A 115 -5.93 -15.45 10.70
CA LYS A 115 -5.66 -16.86 10.41
C LYS A 115 -5.63 -17.21 8.92
N CYS A 116 -6.22 -16.41 8.02
CA CYS A 116 -6.33 -16.71 6.59
C CYS A 116 -5.63 -15.67 5.71
N PRO A 117 -4.31 -15.83 5.43
CA PRO A 117 -3.58 -14.96 4.50
C PRO A 117 -4.23 -14.83 3.11
N LYS A 118 -4.98 -15.84 2.67
CA LYS A 118 -5.71 -15.84 1.40
C LYS A 118 -6.80 -14.77 1.33
N GLU A 119 -7.49 -14.48 2.43
CA GLU A 119 -8.54 -13.45 2.47
C GLU A 119 -7.95 -12.05 2.29
N LEU A 120 -6.74 -11.82 2.79
CA LEU A 120 -6.01 -10.57 2.60
C LEU A 120 -5.65 -10.34 1.13
N LEU A 121 -5.16 -11.39 0.47
CA LEU A 121 -4.81 -11.35 -0.95
C LEU A 121 -6.04 -11.18 -1.84
N LEU A 122 -7.14 -11.88 -1.52
CA LEU A 122 -8.42 -11.72 -2.20
C LEU A 122 -8.96 -10.30 -2.05
N TRP A 123 -8.88 -9.72 -0.84
CA TRP A 123 -9.29 -8.34 -0.63
C TRP A 123 -8.48 -7.36 -1.48
N GLY A 124 -7.15 -7.53 -1.50
CA GLY A 124 -6.26 -6.73 -2.35
C GLY A 124 -6.66 -6.83 -3.82
N LYS A 125 -6.97 -8.04 -4.30
CA LYS A 125 -7.45 -8.27 -5.67
C LYS A 125 -8.78 -7.57 -5.97
N ASP A 126 -9.75 -7.67 -5.06
CA ASP A 126 -11.10 -7.13 -5.25
C ASP A 126 -11.11 -5.59 -5.15
N HIS A 127 -10.24 -5.01 -4.33
CA HIS A 127 -10.22 -3.57 -4.04
C HIS A 127 -9.11 -2.81 -4.80
N ALA A 128 -8.25 -3.51 -5.54
CA ALA A 128 -7.21 -2.88 -6.37
C ALA A 128 -7.79 -1.90 -7.41
N SER A 129 -8.96 -2.20 -7.98
CA SER A 129 -9.62 -1.28 -8.92
C SER A 129 -10.24 -0.05 -8.26
N THR A 130 -10.58 -0.16 -6.97
CA THR A 130 -11.16 0.93 -6.17
C THR A 130 -10.08 1.87 -5.65
N TYR A 131 -8.92 1.30 -5.29
CA TYR A 131 -7.79 2.02 -4.72
C TYR A 131 -6.51 1.84 -5.57
N PRO A 132 -6.49 2.38 -6.80
CA PRO A 132 -5.37 2.15 -7.72
C PRO A 132 -4.04 2.74 -7.20
N VAL A 133 -4.07 3.91 -6.55
CA VAL A 133 -2.83 4.55 -6.08
C VAL A 133 -2.32 3.84 -4.83
N LEU A 134 -3.20 3.52 -3.88
CA LEU A 134 -2.82 2.78 -2.67
C LEU A 134 -2.41 1.34 -3.00
N ALA A 135 -2.99 0.69 -4.01
CA ALA A 135 -2.55 -0.63 -4.45
C ALA A 135 -1.14 -0.60 -5.04
N SER A 136 -0.80 0.44 -5.82
CA SER A 136 0.58 0.65 -6.28
C SER A 136 1.53 0.86 -5.10
N LEU A 137 1.14 1.67 -4.11
CA LEU A 137 1.96 1.90 -2.92
C LEU A 137 2.12 0.63 -2.08
N ALA A 138 1.05 -0.14 -1.89
CA ALA A 138 1.05 -1.42 -1.20
C ALA A 138 1.95 -2.43 -1.90
N LYS A 139 2.00 -2.44 -3.23
CA LYS A 139 2.96 -3.26 -3.98
C LYS A 139 4.40 -2.89 -3.60
N ASP A 140 4.76 -1.61 -3.61
CA ASP A 140 6.13 -1.19 -3.34
C ASP A 140 6.56 -1.49 -1.89
N TYR A 141 5.67 -1.29 -0.91
CA TYR A 141 5.99 -1.46 0.51
C TYR A 141 5.74 -2.87 1.07
N LEU A 142 4.81 -3.64 0.50
CA LEU A 142 4.48 -5.00 0.96
C LEU A 142 5.12 -6.10 0.11
N ALA A 143 5.40 -5.85 -1.17
CA ALA A 143 6.13 -6.81 -2.01
C ALA A 143 7.66 -6.69 -1.82
N SER A 144 8.15 -5.58 -1.28
CA SER A 144 9.55 -5.45 -0.87
C SER A 144 9.77 -6.31 0.38
N SER A 145 10.27 -7.53 0.14
CA SER A 145 10.64 -8.46 1.21
C SER A 145 11.63 -7.77 2.16
N PRO A 146 11.34 -7.68 3.47
CA PRO A 146 12.30 -7.15 4.45
C PRO A 146 13.52 -8.06 4.66
N SER A 147 13.60 -9.19 3.93
CA SER A 147 14.71 -10.14 4.03
C SER A 147 15.86 -9.75 3.10
N SER A 148 16.95 -9.24 3.68
CA SER A 148 18.28 -9.22 3.05
C SER A 148 18.80 -10.62 2.66
N CYS A 149 18.10 -11.70 3.03
CA CYS A 149 18.45 -13.09 2.74
C CYS A 149 17.59 -13.74 1.64
N ALA A 150 16.71 -13.00 0.97
CA ALA A 150 15.90 -13.53 -0.13
C ALA A 150 16.64 -13.57 -1.49
N VAL A 151 17.91 -13.15 -1.52
CA VAL A 151 18.83 -13.39 -2.64
C VAL A 151 19.74 -14.55 -2.24
N CYS A 152 19.36 -15.76 -2.63
CA CYS A 152 20.23 -16.92 -2.74
C CYS A 152 19.85 -17.66 -4.02
#